data_AF-G2X4N4-F1
#
_entry.id   AF-G2X4N4-F1
#
_cell.length_a   1.000
_cell.length_b   1.000
_cell.length_c   1.000
_cell.angle_alpha   90.00
_cell.angle_beta   90.00
_cell.angle_gamma   90.00
#
_symmetry.space_group_name_H-M   'P 1'
#
loop_
_entity.id
_entity.type
_entity.pdbx_description
1 polymer ?
#
loop_
_entity_poly.entity_id
_entity_poly.type
_entity_poly.pdbx_seq_one_letter_code
_entity_poly.pdbx_strand_id
1 'polypeptide(L)'
;MSAPQTTKGWTVEGAVKPSVVPGSDGAGEVVAVGSKGTRFEKGAKVVTLFSQAHQSGELTPEILSSGLGGAVDGTLRQYGVFNEEGLSYMLKNLSYLEAGTLSCAALTAWNAPYGVRPFAKAAGVRAIATTSSPAKGEMLKKLGADHVINYKENPNWGSEAKAISGGVKHVIEVGGMSTMKESLNAVGLDGVVTIIGWIRTIEACDIKPVIDQKVLKLEELKEYWPQVHTTSTGLTQNSLHAQGSNISSSIDKISNI
;
A
#
# COMPACT_ATOMS: atom_id res chain seq x y z
N MET A 1 -41.12 -1.88 19.98
CA MET A 1 -39.94 -1.01 19.74
C MET A 1 -38.94 -1.83 18.95
N SER A 2 -38.84 -1.56 17.65
CA SER A 2 -37.86 -2.20 16.77
C SER A 2 -36.46 -1.67 17.04
N ALA A 3 -35.47 -2.56 17.00
CA ALA A 3 -34.05 -2.22 17.17
C ALA A 3 -33.61 -1.13 16.17
N PRO A 4 -32.63 -0.28 16.52
CA PRO A 4 -32.16 0.76 15.61
C PRO A 4 -31.56 0.09 14.36
N GLN A 5 -31.99 0.55 13.18
CA GLN A 5 -31.34 0.22 11.92
C GLN A 5 -29.86 0.60 12.04
N THR A 6 -28.98 -0.39 11.91
CA THR A 6 -27.55 -0.15 11.76
C THR A 6 -27.36 0.75 10.54
N THR A 7 -26.69 1.88 10.75
CA THR A 7 -26.26 2.74 9.66
C THR A 7 -25.48 1.88 8.68
N LYS A 8 -25.89 1.87 7.40
CA LYS A 8 -25.11 1.26 6.32
C LYS A 8 -23.71 1.88 6.39
N GLY A 9 -22.76 1.13 6.97
CA GLY A 9 -21.34 1.43 6.84
C GLY A 9 -20.97 1.42 5.36
N TRP A 10 -19.86 2.06 5.03
CA TRP A 10 -19.27 2.00 3.70
C TRP A 10 -18.93 0.53 3.38
N THR A 11 -19.84 -0.19 2.73
CA THR A 11 -19.56 -1.49 2.13
C THR A 11 -18.88 -1.22 0.80
N VAL A 12 -17.57 -1.43 0.74
CA VAL A 12 -16.83 -1.42 -0.52
C VAL A 12 -17.14 -2.73 -1.26
N GLU A 13 -18.37 -2.86 -1.78
CA GLU A 13 -18.76 -3.95 -2.67
C GLU A 13 -17.83 -3.91 -3.89
N GLY A 14 -16.97 -4.92 -4.04
CA GLY A 14 -16.05 -5.07 -5.18
C GLY A 14 -14.55 -4.85 -4.93
N ALA A 15 -14.12 -4.58 -3.69
CA ALA A 15 -12.72 -4.18 -3.44
C ALA A 15 -11.69 -5.32 -3.29
N VAL A 16 -12.12 -6.57 -3.09
CA VAL A 16 -11.21 -7.69 -2.79
C VAL A 16 -11.49 -8.88 -3.69
N LYS A 17 -10.47 -9.31 -4.43
CA LYS A 17 -10.50 -10.50 -5.28
C LYS A 17 -10.80 -11.74 -4.41
N PRO A 18 -11.77 -12.60 -4.81
CA PRO A 18 -11.99 -13.87 -4.12
C PRO A 18 -10.72 -14.73 -4.09
N SER A 19 -10.38 -15.29 -2.93
CA SER A 19 -9.16 -16.09 -2.74
C SER A 19 -7.86 -15.36 -3.14
N VAL A 20 -7.79 -14.05 -2.91
CA VAL A 20 -6.59 -13.25 -3.17
C VAL A 20 -5.40 -13.77 -2.35
N VAL A 21 -4.23 -13.82 -2.95
CA VAL A 21 -2.98 -13.96 -2.19
C VAL A 21 -2.76 -12.67 -1.40
N PRO A 22 -2.65 -12.67 -0.06
CA PRO A 22 -2.51 -11.44 0.71
C PRO A 22 -1.12 -10.79 0.57
N GLY A 23 -1.02 -9.54 1.07
CA GLY A 23 0.23 -8.77 1.18
C GLY A 23 0.51 -7.85 0.00
N SER A 24 0.76 -6.57 0.25
CA SER A 24 1.10 -5.60 -0.81
C SER A 24 2.61 -5.40 -0.99
N ASP A 25 3.37 -5.65 0.07
CA ASP A 25 4.77 -5.27 0.16
C ASP A 25 5.66 -6.50 -0.01
N GLY A 26 6.70 -6.38 -0.84
CA GLY A 26 7.61 -7.47 -1.11
C GLY A 26 8.91 -6.98 -1.76
N ALA A 27 9.98 -7.72 -1.50
CA ALA A 27 11.26 -7.55 -2.19
C ALA A 27 11.73 -8.92 -2.69
N GLY A 28 12.31 -8.97 -3.88
CA GLY A 28 12.71 -10.22 -4.51
C GLY A 28 13.69 -10.03 -5.66
N GLU A 29 13.96 -11.13 -6.35
CA GLU A 29 14.83 -11.17 -7.52
C GLU A 29 14.02 -11.52 -8.77
N VAL A 30 14.32 -10.83 -9.88
CA VAL A 30 13.73 -11.16 -11.17
C VAL A 30 14.34 -12.47 -11.66
N VAL A 31 13.53 -13.53 -11.70
CA VAL A 31 13.98 -14.86 -12.16
C VAL A 31 13.81 -15.07 -13.67
N ALA A 32 12.90 -14.33 -14.29
CA ALA A 32 12.62 -14.34 -15.73
C ALA A 32 11.99 -13.01 -16.17
N VAL A 33 12.15 -12.67 -17.46
CA VAL A 33 11.59 -11.45 -18.07
C VAL A 33 10.82 -11.85 -19.33
N GLY A 34 9.60 -11.33 -19.47
CA GLY A 34 8.79 -11.55 -20.67
C GLY A 34 9.37 -10.84 -21.90
N SER A 35 8.98 -11.28 -23.10
CA SER A 35 9.53 -10.76 -24.37
C SER A 35 9.34 -9.25 -24.61
N LYS A 36 8.38 -8.63 -23.89
CA LYS A 36 8.09 -7.19 -23.96
C LYS A 36 8.69 -6.39 -22.80
N GLY A 37 9.27 -7.04 -21.79
CA GLY A 37 9.90 -6.35 -20.67
C GLY A 37 11.21 -5.72 -21.09
N THR A 38 11.46 -4.49 -20.64
CA THR A 38 12.60 -3.67 -21.04
C THR A 38 13.36 -3.06 -19.86
N ARG A 39 12.73 -2.95 -18.68
CA ARG A 39 13.29 -2.23 -17.52
C ARG A 39 14.20 -3.06 -16.63
N PHE A 40 14.00 -4.37 -16.59
CA PHE A 40 14.71 -5.28 -15.70
C PHE A 40 15.30 -6.45 -16.46
N GLU A 41 16.35 -7.02 -15.89
CA GLU A 41 17.00 -8.25 -16.34
C GLU A 41 16.93 -9.33 -15.27
N LYS A 42 17.17 -10.58 -15.65
CA LYS A 42 17.28 -11.69 -14.68
C LYS A 42 18.39 -11.36 -13.68
N GLY A 43 18.13 -11.56 -12.39
CA GLY A 43 19.04 -11.21 -11.31
C GLY A 43 18.82 -9.81 -10.72
N ALA A 44 18.01 -8.95 -11.36
CA ALA A 44 17.67 -7.65 -10.81
C ALA A 44 16.93 -7.79 -9.49
N LYS A 45 17.36 -7.04 -8.48
CA LYS A 45 16.68 -6.96 -7.17
C LYS A 45 15.64 -5.87 -7.22
N VAL A 46 14.41 -6.20 -6.86
CA VAL A 46 13.24 -5.33 -7.02
C VAL A 46 12.38 -5.30 -5.76
N VAL A 47 11.60 -4.24 -5.61
CA VAL A 47 10.51 -4.09 -4.65
C VAL A 47 9.20 -3.85 -5.38
N THR A 48 8.08 -4.26 -4.77
CA THR A 48 6.75 -4.01 -5.32
C THR A 48 6.32 -2.55 -5.14
N LEU A 49 5.34 -2.11 -5.93
CA LEU A 49 4.53 -0.92 -5.67
C LEU A 49 3.13 -1.36 -5.24
N PHE A 50 2.49 -0.67 -4.28
CA PHE A 50 1.16 -1.07 -3.80
C PHE A 50 0.13 -1.12 -4.95
N SER A 51 -0.04 -0.01 -5.66
CA SER A 51 -0.88 0.10 -6.86
C SER A 51 -0.01 -0.06 -8.09
N GLN A 52 -0.12 -1.20 -8.77
CA GLN A 52 0.73 -1.56 -9.91
C GLN A 52 0.59 -0.61 -11.11
N ALA A 53 -0.54 0.08 -11.23
CA ALA A 53 -0.84 1.04 -12.29
C ALA A 53 -0.70 2.52 -11.86
N HIS A 54 -0.15 2.81 -10.68
CA HIS A 54 0.04 4.20 -10.22
C HIS A 54 1.46 4.70 -10.49
N GLN A 55 1.70 5.23 -11.69
CA GLN A 55 2.99 5.86 -12.02
C GLN A 55 3.01 7.34 -11.63
N SER A 56 1.88 8.03 -11.77
CA SER A 56 1.73 9.44 -11.39
C SER A 56 0.26 9.87 -11.41
N GLY A 57 0.00 11.07 -10.88
CA GLY A 57 -1.33 11.70 -10.96
C GLY A 57 -2.30 11.26 -9.87
N GLU A 58 -3.56 11.62 -10.06
CA GLU A 58 -4.65 11.27 -9.14
C GLU A 58 -5.02 9.79 -9.22
N LEU A 59 -5.57 9.26 -8.13
CA LEU A 59 -6.08 7.89 -8.11
C LEU A 59 -7.34 7.80 -8.97
N THR A 60 -7.35 6.86 -9.90
CA THR A 60 -8.54 6.50 -10.68
C THR A 60 -9.05 5.12 -10.25
N PRO A 61 -10.31 4.76 -10.56
CA PRO A 61 -10.82 3.41 -10.30
C PRO A 61 -9.95 2.30 -10.90
N GLU A 62 -9.36 2.53 -12.07
CA GLU A 62 -8.44 1.60 -12.75
C GLU A 62 -7.13 1.43 -11.97
N ILE A 63 -6.64 2.51 -11.37
CA ILE A 63 -5.43 2.45 -10.54
C ILE A 63 -5.72 1.69 -9.23
N LEU A 64 -6.89 1.93 -8.64
CA LEU A 64 -7.31 1.25 -7.42
C LEU A 64 -7.54 -0.26 -7.64
N SER A 65 -8.00 -0.66 -8.82
CA SER A 65 -8.17 -2.08 -9.16
C SER A 65 -6.85 -2.84 -9.36
N SER A 66 -5.71 -2.15 -9.30
CA SER A 66 -4.36 -2.73 -9.40
C SER A 66 -3.66 -2.94 -8.04
N GLY A 67 -4.37 -2.74 -6.92
CA GLY A 67 -3.82 -2.87 -5.57
C GLY A 67 -3.46 -4.31 -5.18
N LEU A 68 -2.19 -4.55 -4.89
CA LEU A 68 -1.67 -5.85 -4.44
C LEU A 68 -2.24 -6.29 -3.10
N GLY A 69 -2.63 -7.56 -3.00
CA GLY A 69 -3.15 -8.17 -1.77
C GLY A 69 -4.61 -7.85 -1.47
N GLY A 70 -5.28 -7.13 -2.37
CA GLY A 70 -6.70 -6.79 -2.29
C GLY A 70 -7.39 -7.00 -3.62
N ALA A 71 -7.24 -6.05 -4.55
CA ALA A 71 -7.86 -6.11 -5.87
C ALA A 71 -7.18 -7.15 -6.79
N VAL A 72 -5.88 -7.37 -6.63
CA VAL A 72 -5.10 -8.41 -7.31
C VAL A 72 -4.23 -9.19 -6.32
N ASP A 73 -3.70 -10.34 -6.76
CA ASP A 73 -2.84 -11.17 -5.91
C ASP A 73 -1.59 -10.43 -5.44
N GLY A 74 -1.31 -10.60 -4.15
CA GLY A 74 -0.25 -9.96 -3.41
C GLY A 74 1.08 -10.70 -3.40
N THR A 75 1.86 -10.43 -2.35
CA THR A 75 3.28 -10.78 -2.24
C THR A 75 3.57 -11.94 -1.29
N LEU A 76 2.60 -12.42 -0.50
CA LEU A 76 2.79 -13.56 0.39
C LEU A 76 2.76 -14.91 -0.37
N ARG A 77 3.70 -15.05 -1.31
CA ARG A 77 3.93 -16.19 -2.20
C ARG A 77 5.41 -16.25 -2.57
N GLN A 78 5.89 -17.42 -3.00
CA GLN A 78 7.30 -17.58 -3.39
C GLN A 78 7.62 -16.94 -4.74
N TYR A 79 6.68 -16.97 -5.68
CA TYR A 79 6.82 -16.40 -7.01
C TYR A 79 5.59 -15.58 -7.37
N GLY A 80 5.81 -14.50 -8.11
CA GLY A 80 4.73 -13.66 -8.63
C GLY A 80 5.10 -13.09 -9.98
N VAL A 81 4.09 -12.87 -10.82
CA VAL A 81 4.24 -12.16 -12.09
C VAL A 81 3.70 -10.76 -11.92
N PHE A 82 4.49 -9.78 -12.35
CA PHE A 82 4.20 -8.36 -12.20
C PHE A 82 4.45 -7.65 -13.52
N ASN A 83 3.74 -6.55 -13.75
CA ASN A 83 4.11 -5.60 -14.80
C ASN A 83 5.41 -4.89 -14.37
N GLU A 84 6.33 -4.63 -15.29
CA GLU A 84 7.57 -3.92 -14.97
C GLU A 84 7.34 -2.50 -14.41
N GLU A 85 6.21 -1.89 -14.76
CA GLU A 85 5.79 -0.60 -14.21
C GLU A 85 5.32 -0.65 -12.76
N GLY A 86 4.98 -1.85 -12.26
CA GLY A 86 4.59 -2.10 -10.88
C GLY A 86 5.75 -2.47 -9.95
N LEU A 87 6.99 -2.37 -10.44
CA LEU A 87 8.21 -2.69 -9.72
C LEU A 87 9.18 -1.50 -9.73
N SER A 88 10.02 -1.43 -8.68
CA SER A 88 11.15 -0.53 -8.61
C SER A 88 12.42 -1.28 -8.21
N TYR A 89 13.59 -0.73 -8.52
CA TYR A 89 14.85 -1.31 -8.09
C TYR A 89 14.98 -1.27 -6.57
N MET A 90 15.42 -2.39 -5.99
CA MET A 90 15.74 -2.48 -4.57
C MET A 90 16.98 -1.65 -4.25
N LEU A 91 16.94 -0.91 -3.14
CA LEU A 91 18.10 -0.17 -2.63
C LEU A 91 19.22 -1.15 -2.23
N LYS A 92 20.43 -0.91 -2.73
CA LYS A 92 21.57 -1.83 -2.59
C LYS A 92 22.06 -2.02 -1.15
N ASN A 93 21.78 -1.06 -0.27
CA ASN A 93 22.20 -1.05 1.13
C ASN A 93 21.16 -1.65 2.09
N LEU A 94 20.07 -2.20 1.58
CA LEU A 94 19.03 -2.84 2.38
C LEU A 94 19.02 -4.35 2.16
N SER A 95 18.71 -5.09 3.22
CA SER A 95 18.28 -6.49 3.09
C SER A 95 16.90 -6.57 2.43
N TYR A 96 16.55 -7.75 1.90
CA TYR A 96 15.21 -7.99 1.34
C TYR A 96 14.11 -7.75 2.38
N LEU A 97 14.35 -8.10 3.65
CA LEU A 97 13.38 -7.89 4.72
C LEU A 97 13.13 -6.41 4.96
N GLU A 98 14.19 -5.59 5.02
CA GLU A 98 14.04 -4.14 5.19
C GLU A 98 13.37 -3.51 3.97
N ALA A 99 13.83 -3.85 2.77
CA ALA A 99 13.30 -3.29 1.53
C ALA A 99 11.82 -3.65 1.30
N GLY A 100 11.42 -4.87 1.67
CA GLY A 100 10.05 -5.36 1.56
C GLY A 100 9.05 -4.72 2.53
N THR A 101 9.44 -3.70 3.29
CA THR A 101 8.54 -2.94 4.20
C THR A 101 8.26 -1.51 3.73
N LEU A 102 8.82 -1.10 2.59
CA LEU A 102 8.85 0.30 2.19
C LEU A 102 7.71 0.72 1.25
N SER A 103 7.12 -0.21 0.51
CA SER A 103 6.26 0.12 -0.64
C SER A 103 4.90 0.69 -0.28
N CYS A 104 4.30 0.27 0.85
CA CYS A 104 3.01 0.80 1.28
C CYS A 104 3.17 1.88 2.36
N ALA A 105 3.56 1.48 3.57
CA ALA A 105 3.51 2.38 4.72
C ALA A 105 4.50 3.55 4.61
N ALA A 106 5.75 3.28 4.21
CA ALA A 106 6.75 4.34 4.09
C ALA A 106 6.43 5.30 2.95
N LEU A 107 5.96 4.82 1.79
CA LEU A 107 5.53 5.69 0.69
C LEU A 107 4.30 6.53 1.08
N THR A 108 3.36 5.95 1.82
CA THR A 108 2.21 6.68 2.36
C THR A 108 2.64 7.79 3.32
N ALA A 109 3.54 7.47 4.26
CA ALA A 109 4.08 8.45 5.19
C ALA A 109 4.89 9.56 4.49
N TRP A 110 5.59 9.20 3.40
CA TRP A 110 6.31 10.15 2.56
C TRP A 110 5.34 11.11 1.83
N ASN A 111 4.23 10.61 1.28
CA ASN A 111 3.27 11.42 0.53
C ASN A 111 2.35 12.27 1.43
N ALA A 112 1.99 11.77 2.63
CA ALA A 112 1.01 12.37 3.51
C ALA A 112 1.19 13.87 3.85
N PRO A 113 2.41 14.37 4.16
CA PRO A 113 2.61 15.79 4.47
C PRO A 113 2.59 16.70 3.22
N TYR A 114 2.78 16.17 2.01
CA TYR A 114 2.89 16.97 0.78
C TYR A 114 1.66 16.89 -0.13
N GLY A 115 0.79 15.90 0.09
CA GLY A 115 -0.39 15.63 -0.74
C GLY A 115 -0.01 15.14 -2.15
N VAL A 116 -0.91 15.30 -3.12
CA VAL A 116 -0.72 14.90 -4.53
C VAL A 116 0.23 15.81 -5.34
N ARG A 117 0.93 16.76 -4.70
CA ARG A 117 1.84 17.68 -5.39
C ARG A 117 3.24 17.08 -5.51
N PRO A 118 3.84 17.08 -6.72
CA PRO A 118 5.14 16.44 -6.94
C PRO A 118 6.27 17.29 -6.34
N PHE A 119 7.12 16.64 -5.55
CA PHE A 119 8.43 17.08 -5.00
C PHE A 119 8.45 18.12 -3.86
N ALA A 120 9.05 17.77 -2.71
CA ALA A 120 10.39 18.21 -2.27
C ALA A 120 10.68 17.95 -0.77
N LYS A 121 11.85 17.31 -0.49
CA LYS A 121 12.65 17.25 0.76
C LYS A 121 11.92 17.26 2.12
N ALA A 122 11.88 16.09 2.77
CA ALA A 122 11.63 15.89 4.20
C ALA A 122 12.65 16.54 5.18
N ALA A 123 13.57 17.37 4.69
CA ALA A 123 14.64 17.93 5.50
C ALA A 123 14.13 19.20 6.22
N GLY A 124 13.72 19.05 7.48
CA GLY A 124 13.51 20.19 8.41
C GLY A 124 12.15 20.27 9.10
N VAL A 125 11.30 19.23 9.02
CA VAL A 125 10.01 19.24 9.74
C VAL A 125 10.23 18.88 11.21
N ARG A 126 9.67 19.67 12.12
CA ARG A 126 9.57 19.34 13.55
C ARG A 126 8.41 18.35 13.75
N ALA A 127 8.71 17.15 14.23
CA ALA A 127 7.76 16.05 14.38
C ALA A 127 7.25 15.91 15.82
N ILE A 128 5.93 15.87 15.98
CA ILE A 128 5.26 15.48 17.22
C ILE A 128 4.59 14.13 16.97
N ALA A 129 5.08 13.07 17.62
CA ALA A 129 4.53 11.73 17.50
C ALA A 129 3.61 11.39 18.67
N THR A 130 2.56 10.60 18.41
CA THR A 130 1.68 10.08 19.46
C THR A 130 1.78 8.57 19.58
N THR A 131 1.70 8.04 20.79
CA THR A 131 1.77 6.59 21.04
C THR A 131 1.01 6.22 22.32
N SER A 132 0.66 4.95 22.50
CA SER A 132 0.10 4.43 23.76
C SER A 132 1.14 3.73 24.63
N SER A 133 2.38 3.61 24.15
CA SER A 133 3.42 2.78 24.76
C SER A 133 4.65 3.60 25.07
N PRO A 134 5.10 3.62 26.35
CA PRO A 134 6.35 4.27 26.74
C PRO A 134 7.56 3.74 25.96
N ALA A 135 7.65 2.42 25.77
CA ALA A 135 8.73 1.80 25.01
C ALA A 135 8.77 2.25 23.54
N LYS A 136 7.60 2.36 22.89
CA LYS A 136 7.51 2.95 21.54
C LYS A 136 7.87 4.43 21.55
N GLY A 137 7.56 5.15 22.63
CA GLY A 137 7.92 6.55 22.77
C GLY A 137 9.43 6.79 22.77
N GLU A 138 10.18 5.98 23.50
CA GLU A 138 11.65 6.02 23.49
C GLU A 138 12.23 5.64 22.13
N MET A 139 11.61 4.68 21.44
CA MET A 139 11.99 4.34 20.06
C MET A 139 11.74 5.52 19.09
N LEU A 140 10.59 6.18 19.17
CA LEU A 140 10.26 7.32 18.30
C LEU A 140 11.24 8.49 18.47
N LYS A 141 11.66 8.77 19.72
CA LYS A 141 12.72 9.78 19.98
C LYS A 141 14.04 9.41 19.30
N LYS A 142 14.47 8.15 19.42
CA LYS A 142 15.69 7.65 18.75
C LYS A 142 15.61 7.73 17.22
N LEU A 143 14.41 7.59 16.67
CA LEU A 143 14.14 7.73 15.23
C LEU A 143 14.01 9.19 14.77
N GLY A 144 14.13 10.17 15.69
CA GLY A 144 14.18 11.59 15.35
C GLY A 144 12.88 12.36 15.59
N ALA A 145 11.91 11.83 16.34
CA ALA A 145 10.76 12.64 16.78
C ALA A 145 11.21 13.70 17.80
N ASP A 146 10.91 14.98 17.53
CA ASP A 146 11.26 16.09 18.44
C ASP A 146 10.44 16.06 19.73
N HIS A 147 9.17 15.65 19.63
CA HIS A 147 8.29 15.46 20.78
C HIS A 147 7.49 14.16 20.65
N VAL A 148 7.20 13.55 21.79
CA VAL A 148 6.36 12.36 21.88
C VAL A 148 5.30 12.58 22.97
N ILE A 149 4.04 12.35 22.63
CA ILE A 149 2.92 12.44 23.56
C ILE A 149 2.30 11.05 23.73
N ASN A 150 2.17 10.58 24.97
CA ASN A 150 1.45 9.35 25.26
C ASN A 150 -0.05 9.64 25.40
N TYR A 151 -0.85 9.23 24.41
CA TYR A 151 -2.29 9.54 24.40
C TYR A 151 -3.11 8.77 25.44
N LYS A 152 -2.56 7.74 26.09
CA LYS A 152 -3.22 7.07 27.23
C LYS A 152 -3.04 7.85 28.53
N GLU A 153 -1.89 8.50 28.68
CA GLU A 153 -1.56 9.30 29.86
C GLU A 153 -2.17 10.71 29.72
N ASN A 154 -2.15 11.28 28.52
CA ASN A 154 -2.83 12.51 28.17
C ASN A 154 -3.90 12.29 27.09
N PRO A 155 -5.18 12.11 27.45
CA PRO A 155 -6.26 11.99 26.47
C PRO A 155 -6.53 13.31 25.71
N ASN A 156 -6.09 14.46 26.23
CA ASN A 156 -6.21 15.78 25.60
C ASN A 156 -4.93 16.15 24.83
N TRP A 157 -4.28 15.15 24.22
CA TRP A 157 -3.00 15.30 23.53
C TRP A 157 -3.03 16.35 22.41
N GLY A 158 -4.19 16.64 21.82
CA GLY A 158 -4.31 17.65 20.78
C GLY A 158 -4.01 19.05 21.32
N SER A 159 -4.51 19.35 22.52
CA SER A 159 -4.23 20.63 23.19
C SER A 159 -2.75 20.77 23.55
N GLU A 160 -2.12 19.68 24.01
CA GLU A 160 -0.68 19.66 24.29
C GLU A 160 0.16 19.86 23.01
N ALA A 161 -0.17 19.14 21.94
CA ALA A 161 0.51 19.31 20.64
C ALA A 161 0.42 20.76 20.13
N LYS A 162 -0.74 21.40 20.30
CA LYS A 162 -0.93 22.82 19.97
C LYS A 162 -0.10 23.74 20.85
N ALA A 163 -0.05 23.51 22.16
CA ALA A 163 0.78 24.29 23.08
C ALA A 163 2.28 24.20 22.74
N ILE A 164 2.76 23.02 22.36
CA ILE A 164 4.16 22.76 21.98
C ILE A 164 4.56 23.48 20.68
N SER A 165 3.62 23.59 19.73
CA SER A 165 3.89 24.03 18.36
C SER A 165 3.35 25.43 18.00
N GLY A 166 2.45 25.99 18.81
CA GLY A 166 1.59 27.12 18.40
C GLY A 166 0.42 26.69 17.50
N GLY A 167 0.24 25.39 17.30
CA GLY A 167 -0.71 24.79 16.35
C GLY A 167 0.02 24.12 15.19
N VAL A 168 -0.22 22.82 15.00
CA VAL A 168 0.51 22.06 13.97
C VAL A 168 0.04 22.42 12.57
N LYS A 169 0.96 22.45 11.61
CA LYS A 169 0.66 22.74 10.19
C LYS A 169 0.14 21.55 9.42
N HIS A 170 0.54 20.34 9.80
CA HIS A 170 0.05 19.10 9.21
C HIS A 170 -0.25 18.08 10.32
N VAL A 171 -1.46 17.54 10.31
CA VAL A 171 -1.83 16.35 11.09
C VAL A 171 -1.96 15.19 10.13
N ILE A 172 -1.29 14.07 10.43
CA ILE A 172 -1.45 12.81 9.71
C ILE A 172 -2.35 11.90 10.54
N GLU A 173 -3.62 11.78 10.14
CA GLU A 173 -4.66 11.07 10.88
C GLU A 173 -4.84 9.64 10.36
N VAL A 174 -4.72 8.66 11.27
CA VAL A 174 -4.80 7.21 10.99
C VAL A 174 -5.74 6.47 11.94
N GLY A 175 -6.04 7.05 13.11
CA GLY A 175 -6.90 6.46 14.15
C GLY A 175 -8.39 6.60 13.86
N GLY A 176 -8.77 7.45 12.90
CA GLY A 176 -10.15 7.63 12.46
C GLY A 176 -11.02 8.37 13.48
N MET A 177 -12.33 8.09 13.48
CA MET A 177 -13.32 8.87 14.25
C MET A 177 -12.97 9.09 15.73
N SER A 178 -12.32 8.11 16.37
CA SER A 178 -11.91 8.16 17.76
C SER A 178 -10.83 9.20 18.10
N THR A 179 -10.03 9.63 17.11
CA THR A 179 -8.90 10.56 17.29
C THR A 179 -9.11 11.91 16.59
N MET A 180 -10.09 11.99 15.67
CA MET A 180 -10.43 13.19 14.91
C MET A 180 -10.60 14.46 15.76
N LYS A 181 -11.27 14.36 16.92
CA LYS A 181 -11.50 15.51 17.80
C LYS A 181 -10.17 16.14 18.24
N GLU A 182 -9.22 15.32 18.67
CA GLU A 182 -7.93 15.80 19.15
C GLU A 182 -7.03 16.27 18.00
N SER A 183 -7.13 15.64 16.81
CA SER A 183 -6.50 16.15 15.58
C SER A 183 -6.97 17.56 15.23
N LEU A 184 -8.25 17.86 15.37
CA LEU A 184 -8.81 19.20 15.18
C LEU A 184 -8.41 20.18 16.30
N ASN A 185 -8.20 19.70 17.53
CA ASN A 185 -7.65 20.53 18.60
C ASN A 185 -6.18 20.89 18.38
N ALA A 186 -5.40 19.96 17.81
CA ALA A 186 -3.97 20.14 17.56
C ALA A 186 -3.66 21.14 16.43
N VAL A 187 -4.48 21.13 15.38
CA VAL A 187 -4.20 21.90 14.16
C VAL A 187 -4.24 23.41 14.42
N GLY A 188 -3.25 24.10 13.85
CA GLY A 188 -3.15 25.56 13.88
C GLY A 188 -3.95 26.24 12.78
N LEU A 189 -3.96 27.57 12.79
CA LEU A 189 -4.48 28.34 11.65
C LEU A 189 -3.71 27.98 10.36
N ASP A 190 -4.43 27.86 9.27
CA ASP A 190 -3.97 27.38 7.95
C ASP A 190 -3.34 25.96 7.97
N GLY A 191 -3.58 25.18 9.02
CA GLY A 191 -3.12 23.80 9.09
C GLY A 191 -4.03 22.83 8.34
N VAL A 192 -3.45 21.72 7.90
CA VAL A 192 -4.14 20.66 7.14
C VAL A 192 -4.20 19.38 7.96
N VAL A 193 -5.36 18.74 8.00
CA VAL A 193 -5.53 17.37 8.53
C VAL A 193 -5.65 16.41 7.35
N THR A 194 -4.60 15.63 7.09
CA THR A 194 -4.59 14.58 6.06
C THR A 194 -5.06 13.28 6.68
N ILE A 195 -6.21 12.77 6.22
CA ILE A 195 -6.73 11.46 6.64
C ILE A 195 -6.15 10.40 5.72
N ILE A 196 -5.38 9.46 6.30
CA ILE A 196 -4.74 8.37 5.55
C ILE A 196 -5.57 7.09 5.59
N GLY A 197 -6.20 6.79 6.72
CA GLY A 197 -7.01 5.58 6.87
C GLY A 197 -7.62 5.48 8.25
N TRP A 198 -8.52 4.52 8.44
CA TRP A 198 -9.20 4.28 9.70
C TRP A 198 -8.81 2.89 10.20
N ILE A 199 -7.73 2.81 10.98
CA ILE A 199 -7.14 1.52 11.37
C ILE A 199 -8.10 0.65 12.21
N ARG A 200 -9.08 1.27 12.87
CA ARG A 200 -10.14 0.59 13.65
C ARG A 200 -11.37 0.18 12.83
N THR A 201 -11.45 0.53 11.55
CA THR A 201 -12.57 0.07 10.70
C THR A 201 -12.44 -1.39 10.33
N ILE A 202 -11.22 -1.96 10.30
CA ILE A 202 -11.01 -3.39 10.06
C ILE A 202 -11.68 -4.24 11.15
N GLU A 203 -11.59 -3.82 12.42
CA GLU A 203 -12.30 -4.47 13.54
C GLU A 203 -13.83 -4.42 13.37
N ALA A 204 -14.35 -3.39 12.69
CA ALA A 204 -15.78 -3.24 12.42
C ALA A 204 -16.26 -4.04 11.19
N CYS A 205 -15.37 -4.50 10.32
CA CYS A 205 -15.70 -5.16 9.05
C CYS A 205 -15.63 -6.69 9.07
N ASP A 206 -15.26 -7.33 10.18
CA ASP A 206 -15.12 -8.80 10.33
C ASP A 206 -14.36 -9.49 9.17
N ILE A 207 -13.32 -8.83 8.65
CA ILE A 207 -12.50 -9.37 7.56
C ILE A 207 -11.56 -10.44 8.12
N LYS A 208 -11.73 -11.70 7.69
CA LYS A 208 -10.87 -12.83 8.06
C LYS A 208 -9.79 -13.04 6.99
N PRO A 209 -8.50 -12.72 7.25
CA PRO A 209 -7.45 -12.93 6.26
C PRO A 209 -7.24 -14.44 6.03
N VAL A 210 -7.30 -14.87 4.77
CA VAL A 210 -6.92 -16.24 4.38
C VAL A 210 -5.41 -16.24 4.17
N ILE A 211 -4.66 -16.34 5.26
CA ILE A 211 -3.28 -16.78 5.20
C ILE A 211 -3.36 -18.29 5.04
N ASP A 212 -2.63 -18.85 4.05
CA ASP A 212 -2.27 -20.29 4.01
C ASP A 212 -3.09 -21.28 3.14
N GLN A 213 -3.78 -20.86 2.07
CA GLN A 213 -4.45 -21.85 1.17
C GLN A 213 -3.89 -21.98 -0.25
N LYS A 214 -3.04 -21.06 -0.72
CA LYS A 214 -2.41 -21.17 -2.06
C LYS A 214 -0.97 -20.67 -2.03
N VAL A 215 -0.05 -21.56 -1.67
CA VAL A 215 1.38 -21.40 -1.99
C VAL A 215 1.52 -21.78 -3.46
N LEU A 216 1.52 -20.79 -4.34
CA LEU A 216 1.79 -21.04 -5.76
C LEU A 216 3.22 -21.56 -5.90
N LYS A 217 3.35 -22.84 -6.26
CA LYS A 217 4.64 -23.42 -6.61
C LYS A 217 5.01 -23.03 -8.04
N LEU A 218 6.31 -23.01 -8.37
CA LEU A 218 6.82 -22.56 -9.67
C LEU A 218 6.14 -23.27 -10.85
N GLU A 219 5.83 -24.55 -10.68
CA GLU A 219 5.13 -25.42 -11.60
C GLU A 219 3.68 -24.98 -11.93
N GLU A 220 3.01 -24.25 -11.02
CA GLU A 220 1.61 -23.82 -11.16
C GLU A 220 1.46 -22.47 -11.90
N LEU A 221 2.55 -21.71 -12.06
CA LEU A 221 2.54 -20.42 -12.76
C LEU A 221 2.21 -20.54 -14.26
N LYS A 222 2.48 -21.70 -14.86
CA LYS A 222 2.20 -21.98 -16.28
C LYS A 222 0.70 -22.00 -16.60
N GLU A 223 -0.13 -22.43 -15.66
CA GLU A 223 -1.60 -22.49 -15.81
C GLU A 223 -2.30 -21.18 -15.44
N TYR A 224 -1.67 -20.30 -14.64
CA TYR A 224 -2.30 -19.08 -14.16
C TYR A 224 -2.29 -17.93 -15.18
N TRP A 225 -1.29 -17.88 -16.06
CA TRP A 225 -1.10 -16.80 -17.03
C TRP A 225 -2.30 -16.55 -17.98
N PRO A 226 -2.97 -17.56 -18.55
CA PRO A 226 -4.14 -17.35 -19.41
C PRO A 226 -5.38 -16.82 -18.66
N GLN A 227 -5.45 -16.96 -17.33
CA GLN A 227 -6.63 -16.64 -16.53
C GLN A 227 -6.70 -15.16 -16.11
N VAL A 228 -5.54 -14.50 -16.00
CA VAL A 228 -5.44 -13.05 -15.69
C VAL A 228 -5.80 -12.17 -16.90
N HIS A 229 -5.78 -12.74 -18.11
CA HIS A 229 -6.15 -12.03 -19.35
C HIS A 229 -7.55 -12.37 -19.90
N THR A 230 -8.31 -13.26 -19.24
CA THR A 230 -9.67 -13.63 -19.68
C THR A 230 -10.78 -13.01 -18.84
N THR A 231 -10.48 -12.35 -17.72
CA THR A 231 -11.52 -11.72 -16.87
C THR A 231 -11.71 -10.21 -17.10
N SER A 232 -11.01 -9.60 -18.05
CA SER A 232 -11.27 -8.21 -18.49
C SER A 232 -12.17 -8.09 -19.72
N THR A 233 -12.70 -9.19 -20.29
CA THR A 233 -13.52 -9.15 -21.52
C THR A 233 -15.03 -8.92 -21.28
N GLY A 234 -15.41 -8.38 -20.12
CA GLY A 234 -16.77 -7.85 -19.90
C GLY A 234 -17.04 -6.52 -20.62
N LEU A 235 -16.02 -5.87 -21.16
CA LEU A 235 -16.17 -4.69 -22.02
C LEU A 235 -15.88 -5.08 -23.47
N THR A 236 -16.84 -4.75 -24.32
CA THR A 236 -16.94 -5.20 -25.70
C THR A 236 -15.70 -4.88 -26.53
N GLN A 237 -15.23 -5.93 -27.20
CA GLN A 237 -14.10 -5.99 -28.10
C GLN A 237 -14.43 -5.28 -29.43
N ASN A 238 -14.54 -3.95 -29.43
CA ASN A 238 -14.64 -3.14 -30.64
C ASN A 238 -13.73 -1.92 -30.57
N SER A 239 -12.42 -2.16 -30.60
CA SER A 239 -11.47 -1.37 -31.39
C SER A 239 -10.06 -1.82 -31.03
N LEU A 240 -9.45 -2.53 -31.98
CA LEU A 240 -8.06 -2.41 -32.46
C LEU A 240 -7.61 -3.80 -32.93
N HIS A 241 -7.76 -3.97 -34.24
CA HIS A 241 -7.26 -5.08 -35.01
C HIS A 241 -5.72 -5.10 -35.07
N ALA A 242 -5.20 -6.34 -35.10
CA ALA A 242 -4.00 -6.81 -35.79
C ALA A 242 -2.63 -6.40 -35.18
N GLN A 243 -1.66 -7.28 -34.93
CA GLN A 243 -1.35 -8.62 -35.46
C GLN A 243 -0.71 -9.50 -34.37
N GLY A 244 -1.07 -10.79 -34.40
CA GLY A 244 -0.42 -11.82 -33.61
C GLY A 244 0.83 -12.40 -34.28
N SER A 245 1.77 -12.90 -33.47
CA SER A 245 2.48 -14.17 -33.69
C SER A 245 3.44 -14.46 -32.52
N ASN A 246 3.45 -15.74 -32.09
CA ASN A 246 4.38 -16.44 -31.19
C ASN A 246 4.42 -16.09 -29.69
N ILE A 247 3.43 -16.63 -28.96
CA ILE A 247 3.42 -16.78 -27.49
C ILE A 247 4.10 -18.09 -27.02
N SER A 248 4.21 -19.12 -27.88
CA SER A 248 4.79 -20.42 -27.51
C SER A 248 6.27 -20.34 -27.13
N SER A 249 7.07 -19.51 -27.83
CA SER A 249 8.53 -19.42 -27.64
C SER A 249 8.96 -18.81 -26.29
N SER A 250 8.06 -18.13 -25.58
CA SER A 250 8.34 -17.58 -24.24
C SER A 250 8.09 -18.60 -23.12
N ILE A 251 7.19 -19.56 -23.34
CA ILE A 251 6.92 -20.67 -22.42
C ILE A 251 8.07 -21.69 -22.46
N ASP A 252 8.65 -21.93 -23.64
CA ASP A 252 9.77 -22.87 -23.82
C ASP A 252 11.10 -22.37 -23.21
N LYS A 253 11.23 -21.07 -22.94
CA LYS A 253 12.37 -20.51 -22.20
C LYS A 253 12.23 -20.68 -20.69
N ILE A 254 11.02 -20.89 -20.19
CA ILE A 254 10.73 -21.12 -18.76
C ILE A 254 10.82 -22.62 -18.42
N SER A 255 10.66 -23.53 -19.40
CA SER A 255 10.79 -24.97 -19.20
C SER A 255 12.23 -25.51 -19.13
N ASN A 256 13.24 -24.66 -19.34
CA ASN A 256 14.66 -25.03 -19.30
C ASN A 256 15.47 -24.35 -18.17
N ILE A 257 14.79 -23.91 -17.10
CA ILE A 257 15.37 -23.53 -15.80
C ILE A 257 14.89 -24.56 -14.78
#